data_AF-A0A7C5VRV7-F1
#
_entry.id   AF-A0A7C5VRV7-F1
#
_cell.length_a   1.000
_cell.length_b   1.000
_cell.length_c   1.000
_cell.angle_alpha   90.00
_cell.angle_beta   90.00
_cell.angle_gamma   90.00
#
_symmetry.space_group_name_H-M   'P 1'
#
loop_
_entity.id
_entity.type
_entity.pdbx_description
1 polymer ?
#
loop_
_entity_poly.entity_id
_entity_poly.type
_entity_poly.pdbx_seq_one_letter_code
_entity_poly.pdbx_strand_id
1 'polypeptide(L)'
;MLRVYGVWLNLRLLLGLWPKQPEDEFEAAIQDLEETWPWGKAAREEEVDRPRWLRNYIYELVTGYGERPWRPVGWGWVTILVFAVIYALAGNIASTGAEAASALDIHRWVTAITHSVAAFTTIGFNTLEPIGWGARMLTALESGLGHRSFRPLYLHHRQPHVPVVTSRHWVARKGRHLVLEGVLGLRPALRPS
;
A
#
# COMPACT_ATOMS: atom_id res chain seq x y z
N MET A 1 27.07 21.80 34.11
CA MET A 1 26.11 21.71 35.22
C MET A 1 25.80 20.28 35.69
N LEU A 2 25.90 19.23 34.86
CA LEU A 2 25.60 17.84 35.26
C LEU A 2 26.53 17.20 36.31
N ARG A 3 27.77 17.68 36.50
CA ARG A 3 28.71 17.10 37.48
C ARG A 3 28.43 17.48 38.95
N VAL A 4 27.72 18.59 39.20
CA VAL A 4 27.42 19.04 40.57
C VAL A 4 26.27 18.21 41.19
N TYR A 5 25.33 17.75 40.36
CA TYR A 5 24.21 16.93 40.80
C TYR A 5 24.64 15.52 41.25
N GLY A 6 25.64 14.92 40.62
CA GLY A 6 26.12 13.58 40.99
C GLY A 6 26.82 13.52 42.36
N VAL A 7 27.51 14.60 42.76
CA VAL A 7 28.19 14.68 44.07
C VAL A 7 27.17 14.85 45.20
N TRP A 8 26.13 15.65 44.97
CA TRP A 8 25.04 15.84 45.93
C TRP A 8 24.21 14.55 46.15
N LEU A 9 24.03 13.75 45.10
CA LEU A 9 23.29 12.49 45.19
C LEU A 9 24.05 11.43 46.00
N ASN A 10 25.36 11.30 45.79
CA ASN A 10 26.20 10.37 46.55
C ASN A 10 26.34 10.77 48.02
N LEU A 11 26.42 12.07 48.33
CA LEU A 11 26.52 12.55 49.71
C LEU A 11 25.24 12.28 50.52
N ARG A 12 24.06 12.35 49.87
CA ARG A 12 22.77 12.02 50.49
C ARG A 12 22.59 10.52 50.74
N LEU A 13 23.06 9.68 49.82
CA LEU A 13 23.09 8.22 49.97
C LEU A 13 23.99 7.79 51.13
N LEU A 14 25.16 8.42 51.28
CA LEU A 14 26.11 8.12 52.36
C LEU A 14 25.63 8.54 53.76
N LEU A 15 24.83 9.59 53.87
CA LEU A 15 24.37 10.11 55.17
C LEU A 15 23.14 9.37 55.74
N GLY A 16 22.59 8.36 55.05
CA GLY A 16 21.40 7.63 55.51
C GLY A 16 20.15 8.51 55.67
N LEU A 17 20.21 9.77 55.21
CA LEU A 17 19.13 10.75 55.22
C LEU A 17 18.20 10.52 54.02
N TRP A 18 17.90 9.25 53.73
CA TRP A 18 16.82 8.93 52.81
C TRP A 18 15.53 8.99 53.63
N PRO A 19 14.66 10.00 53.43
CA PRO A 19 13.32 9.92 53.99
C PRO A 19 12.72 8.60 53.46
N LYS A 20 12.17 7.77 54.35
CA LYS A 20 11.30 6.66 53.93
C LYS A 20 10.15 7.29 53.16
N GLN A 21 10.31 7.47 51.85
CA GLN A 21 9.19 7.78 51.01
C GLN A 21 8.25 6.57 51.08
N PRO A 22 6.95 6.81 51.25
CA PRO A 22 5.98 5.73 51.23
C PRO A 22 6.12 5.01 49.88
N GLU A 23 6.29 3.68 49.92
CA GLU A 23 6.43 2.85 48.71
C GLU A 23 5.26 3.10 47.72
N ASP A 24 4.12 3.53 48.27
CA ASP A 24 2.91 3.96 47.62
C ASP A 24 3.13 5.10 46.60
N GLU A 25 4.01 6.08 46.89
CA GLU A 25 4.31 7.19 45.96
C GLU A 25 5.21 6.73 44.81
N PHE A 26 6.08 5.76 45.05
CA PHE A 26 6.98 5.22 44.04
C PHE A 26 6.23 4.32 43.04
N GLU A 27 5.33 3.47 43.54
CA GLU A 27 4.45 2.64 42.69
C GLU A 27 3.50 3.51 41.87
N ALA A 28 2.94 4.58 42.46
CA ALA A 28 2.12 5.54 41.73
C ALA A 28 2.91 6.26 40.61
N ALA A 29 4.17 6.61 40.87
CA ALA A 29 5.03 7.24 39.88
C ALA A 29 5.45 6.28 38.76
N ILE A 30 5.66 4.98 39.05
CA ILE A 30 5.94 3.96 38.03
C ILE A 30 4.72 3.74 37.14
N GLN A 31 3.52 3.68 37.73
CA GLN A 31 2.28 3.47 37.00
C GLN A 31 1.94 4.66 36.09
N ASP A 32 2.15 5.89 36.57
CA ASP A 32 2.01 7.10 35.76
C ASP A 32 3.05 7.18 34.64
N LEU A 33 4.29 6.73 34.90
CA LEU A 33 5.33 6.60 33.86
C LEU A 33 4.97 5.56 32.81
N GLU A 34 4.43 4.40 33.16
CA GLU A 34 3.97 3.41 32.19
C GLU A 34 2.79 3.90 31.34
N GLU A 35 1.88 4.68 31.93
CA GLU A 35 0.71 5.20 31.22
C GLU A 35 1.06 6.40 30.31
N THR A 36 2.04 7.22 30.71
CA THR A 36 2.46 8.40 29.95
C THR A 36 3.57 8.13 28.93
N TRP A 37 4.26 6.98 28.97
CA TRP A 37 5.40 6.72 28.08
C TRP A 37 4.98 6.53 26.61
N PRO A 38 5.28 7.49 25.71
CA PRO A 38 4.74 7.51 24.35
C PRO A 38 5.33 6.42 23.43
N TRP A 39 6.47 5.85 23.81
CA TRP A 39 7.22 4.91 22.98
C TRP A 39 6.61 3.49 22.96
N GLY A 40 5.83 3.13 23.99
CA GLY A 40 5.18 1.81 24.07
C GLY A 40 4.00 1.63 23.11
N LYS A 41 3.37 2.73 22.69
CA LYS A 41 2.33 2.75 21.64
C LYS A 41 2.96 2.88 20.25
N ALA A 42 3.96 3.76 20.09
CA ALA A 42 4.64 3.95 18.82
C ALA A 42 5.32 2.66 18.30
N ALA A 43 5.95 1.88 19.18
CA ALA A 43 6.59 0.62 18.79
C ALA A 43 5.58 -0.49 18.40
N ARG A 44 4.35 -0.46 18.95
CA ARG A 44 3.28 -1.40 18.59
C ARG A 44 2.55 -1.03 17.30
N GLU A 45 2.52 0.25 16.94
CA GLU A 45 1.91 0.71 15.68
C GLU A 45 2.79 0.39 14.46
N GLU A 46 4.13 0.42 14.62
CA GLU A 46 5.09 0.14 13.54
C GLU A 46 5.08 -1.33 13.05
N GLU A 47 4.65 -2.27 13.91
CA GLU A 47 4.55 -3.68 13.56
C GLU A 47 3.24 -4.03 12.84
N VAL A 48 2.16 -3.27 13.10
CA VAL A 48 0.83 -3.51 12.51
C VAL A 48 0.66 -2.89 11.11
N ASP A 49 1.44 -1.87 10.75
CA ASP A 49 1.32 -1.19 9.45
C ASP A 49 2.15 -1.83 8.32
N ARG A 50 3.13 -2.68 8.67
CA ARG A 50 3.97 -3.38 7.70
C ARG A 50 3.20 -4.23 6.67
N PRO A 51 2.19 -5.05 7.06
CA PRO A 51 1.40 -5.81 6.10
C PRO A 51 0.45 -4.95 5.26
N ARG A 52 0.06 -3.76 5.74
CA ARG A 52 -0.86 -2.86 5.02
C ARG A 52 -0.19 -2.21 3.83
N TRP A 53 1.08 -1.80 3.96
CA TRP A 53 1.87 -1.28 2.83
C TRP A 53 1.97 -2.33 1.72
N LEU A 54 2.32 -3.58 2.05
CA LEU A 54 2.48 -4.63 1.05
C LEU A 54 1.15 -4.94 0.35
N ARG A 55 0.05 -4.99 1.11
CA ARG A 55 -1.29 -5.16 0.52
C ARG A 55 -1.66 -4.00 -0.39
N ASN A 56 -1.45 -2.75 0.04
CA ASN A 56 -1.71 -1.58 -0.80
C ASN A 56 -0.84 -1.57 -2.04
N TYR A 57 0.43 -1.97 -1.93
CA TYR A 57 1.33 -2.10 -3.07
C TYR A 57 0.86 -3.17 -4.05
N ILE A 58 0.45 -4.36 -3.55
CA ILE A 58 -0.13 -5.42 -4.40
C ILE A 58 -1.44 -4.95 -5.04
N TYR A 59 -2.30 -4.26 -4.30
CA TYR A 59 -3.51 -3.68 -4.87
C TYR A 59 -3.17 -2.67 -5.94
N GLU A 60 -2.27 -1.74 -5.71
CA GLU A 60 -1.85 -0.74 -6.71
C GLU A 60 -1.18 -1.38 -7.94
N LEU A 61 -0.49 -2.51 -7.75
CA LEU A 61 0.07 -3.33 -8.83
C LEU A 61 -1.02 -4.02 -9.67
N VAL A 62 -2.07 -4.51 -9.02
CA VAL A 62 -3.19 -5.26 -9.65
C VAL A 62 -4.27 -4.34 -10.19
N THR A 63 -4.55 -3.22 -9.52
CA THR A 63 -5.65 -2.28 -9.78
C THR A 63 -5.16 -0.95 -10.34
N GLY A 64 -3.91 -0.83 -10.79
CA GLY A 64 -3.34 0.34 -11.49
C GLY A 64 -4.01 0.68 -12.84
N TYR A 65 -5.30 0.37 -12.96
CA TYR A 65 -6.23 0.77 -13.99
C TYR A 65 -6.56 2.26 -13.80
N GLY A 66 -5.83 3.12 -14.50
CA GLY A 66 -6.12 4.55 -14.57
C GLY A 66 -4.94 5.40 -15.00
N GLU A 67 -3.74 5.10 -14.50
CA GLU A 67 -2.56 5.93 -14.76
C GLU A 67 -1.66 5.41 -15.88
N ARG A 68 -1.62 4.08 -16.10
CA ARG A 68 -0.69 3.46 -17.07
C ARG A 68 -1.33 2.24 -17.77
N PRO A 69 -1.92 2.42 -18.96
CA PRO A 69 -2.56 1.32 -19.72
C PRO A 69 -1.58 0.21 -20.14
N TRP A 70 -0.27 0.45 -20.05
CA TRP A 70 0.76 -0.53 -20.38
C TRP A 70 0.88 -1.68 -19.35
N ARG A 71 0.42 -1.49 -18.11
CA ARG A 71 0.56 -2.51 -17.05
C ARG A 71 -0.26 -3.79 -17.35
N PRO A 72 -1.56 -3.72 -17.70
CA PRO A 72 -2.33 -4.91 -18.11
C PRO A 72 -1.74 -5.60 -19.33
N VAL A 73 -1.25 -4.82 -20.31
CA VAL A 73 -0.61 -5.35 -21.52
C VAL A 73 0.65 -6.14 -21.16
N GLY A 74 1.49 -5.61 -20.26
CA GLY A 74 2.67 -6.32 -19.76
C GLY A 74 2.34 -7.63 -19.04
N TRP A 75 1.31 -7.62 -18.18
CA TRP A 75 0.83 -8.84 -17.52
C TRP A 75 0.29 -9.88 -18.50
N GLY A 76 -0.41 -9.44 -19.55
CA GLY A 76 -0.85 -10.31 -20.64
C GLY A 76 0.34 -10.99 -21.32
N TRP A 77 1.36 -10.22 -21.70
CA TRP A 77 2.58 -10.76 -22.30
C TRP A 77 3.30 -11.78 -21.40
N VAL A 78 3.43 -11.50 -20.10
CA VAL A 78 4.05 -12.44 -19.16
C VAL A 78 3.23 -13.74 -19.09
N THR A 79 1.90 -13.65 -19.02
CA THR A 79 1.02 -14.82 -18.97
C THR A 79 1.18 -15.68 -20.23
N ILE A 80 1.13 -15.05 -21.41
CA ILE A 80 1.34 -15.72 -22.71
C ILE A 80 2.71 -16.43 -22.73
N LEU A 81 3.79 -15.74 -22.34
CA LEU A 81 5.12 -16.34 -22.38
C LEU A 81 5.25 -17.53 -21.41
N VAL A 82 4.69 -17.44 -20.21
CA VAL A 82 4.72 -18.53 -19.23
C VAL A 82 3.96 -19.75 -19.76
N PHE A 83 2.74 -19.58 -20.27
CA PHE A 83 1.97 -20.69 -20.84
C PHE A 83 2.61 -21.26 -22.11
N ALA A 84 3.17 -20.41 -22.98
CA ALA A 84 3.92 -20.86 -24.15
C ALA A 84 5.10 -21.76 -23.78
N VAL A 85 5.87 -21.42 -22.74
CA VAL A 85 6.95 -22.28 -22.22
C VAL A 85 6.38 -23.59 -21.70
N ILE A 86 5.26 -23.56 -20.95
CA ILE A 86 4.65 -24.79 -20.42
C ILE A 86 4.15 -25.69 -21.56
N TYR A 87 3.50 -25.15 -22.60
CA TYR A 87 3.09 -25.93 -23.77
C TYR A 87 4.28 -26.47 -24.56
N ALA A 88 5.32 -25.65 -24.73
CA ALA A 88 6.55 -26.06 -25.38
C ALA A 88 7.22 -27.21 -24.62
N LEU A 89 7.24 -27.20 -23.28
CA LEU A 89 7.77 -28.30 -22.47
C LEU A 89 6.86 -29.52 -22.48
N ALA A 90 5.54 -29.32 -22.40
CA ALA A 90 4.56 -30.40 -22.39
C ALA A 90 4.51 -31.18 -23.70
N GLY A 91 4.81 -30.54 -24.85
CA GLY A 91 4.83 -31.20 -26.15
C GLY A 91 3.47 -31.69 -26.65
N ASN A 92 2.39 -31.19 -26.03
CA ASN A 92 1.03 -31.69 -26.21
C ASN A 92 0.22 -30.88 -27.24
N ILE A 93 0.88 -30.22 -28.20
CA ILE A 93 0.20 -29.50 -29.28
C ILE A 93 0.59 -30.18 -30.59
N ALA A 94 -0.39 -30.75 -31.29
CA ALA A 94 -0.20 -31.16 -32.68
C ALA A 94 -0.95 -30.19 -33.60
N SER A 95 -0.36 -29.93 -34.77
CA SER A 95 -1.14 -29.37 -35.85
C SER A 95 -1.90 -30.49 -36.54
N THR A 96 -3.14 -30.23 -36.91
CA THR A 96 -3.99 -31.17 -37.64
C THR A 96 -3.28 -31.57 -38.96
N GLY A 97 -2.65 -32.75 -38.97
CA GLY A 97 -1.95 -33.29 -40.14
C GLY A 97 -0.41 -33.37 -40.07
N ALA A 98 0.24 -32.94 -38.99
CA ALA A 98 1.68 -33.16 -38.80
C ALA A 98 1.94 -34.16 -37.66
N GLU A 99 2.81 -35.14 -37.90
CA GLU A 99 3.34 -36.00 -36.84
C GLU A 99 4.02 -35.14 -35.76
N ALA A 100 3.95 -35.60 -34.50
CA ALA A 100 4.49 -34.88 -33.36
C ALA A 100 5.94 -34.47 -33.60
N ALA A 101 6.17 -33.18 -33.85
CA ALA A 101 7.48 -32.66 -34.19
C ALA A 101 8.49 -32.96 -33.06
N SER A 102 9.64 -33.49 -33.46
CA SER A 102 10.72 -33.92 -32.57
C SER A 102 11.23 -32.77 -31.67
N ALA A 103 11.82 -33.13 -30.53
CA ALA A 103 11.90 -32.32 -29.31
C ALA A 103 12.69 -30.99 -29.36
N LEU A 104 13.21 -30.56 -30.52
CA LEU A 104 14.11 -29.40 -30.62
C LEU A 104 13.87 -28.51 -31.85
N ASP A 105 12.71 -28.61 -32.50
CA ASP A 105 12.41 -27.74 -33.64
C ASP A 105 11.94 -26.35 -33.19
N ILE A 106 12.53 -25.30 -33.78
CA ILE A 106 12.09 -23.90 -33.68
C ILE A 106 10.58 -23.80 -33.97
N HIS A 107 10.08 -24.67 -34.86
CA HIS A 107 8.67 -24.79 -35.19
C HIS A 107 7.78 -25.07 -33.97
N ARG A 108 8.23 -25.89 -33.01
CA ARG A 108 7.47 -26.20 -31.79
C ARG A 108 7.28 -24.98 -30.89
N TRP A 109 8.32 -24.15 -30.77
CA TRP A 109 8.25 -22.91 -29.99
C TRP A 109 7.31 -21.90 -30.61
N VAL A 110 7.38 -21.70 -31.92
CA VAL A 110 6.47 -20.80 -32.64
C VAL A 110 5.04 -21.29 -32.48
N THR A 111 4.77 -22.58 -32.70
CA THR A 111 3.43 -23.16 -32.55
C THR A 111 2.90 -23.05 -31.12
N ALA A 112 3.75 -23.24 -30.10
CA ALA A 112 3.36 -23.07 -28.69
C ALA A 112 3.01 -21.62 -28.34
N ILE A 113 3.80 -20.65 -28.82
CA ILE A 113 3.51 -19.22 -28.64
C ILE A 113 2.22 -18.86 -29.37
N THR A 114 2.06 -19.28 -30.63
CA THR A 114 0.86 -19.02 -31.42
C THR A 114 -0.39 -19.59 -30.74
N HIS A 115 -0.31 -20.83 -30.23
CA HIS A 115 -1.41 -21.43 -29.47
C HIS A 115 -1.71 -20.68 -28.16
N SER A 116 -0.69 -20.27 -27.41
CA SER A 116 -0.88 -19.50 -26.17
C SER A 116 -1.53 -18.13 -26.43
N VAL A 117 -1.07 -17.42 -27.47
CA VAL A 117 -1.71 -16.16 -27.90
C VAL A 117 -3.17 -16.40 -28.28
N ALA A 118 -3.45 -17.46 -29.04
CA ALA A 118 -4.78 -17.85 -29.45
C ALA A 118 -5.70 -18.13 -28.24
N ALA A 119 -5.24 -18.94 -27.29
CA ALA A 119 -5.95 -19.28 -26.08
C ALA A 119 -6.20 -18.06 -25.17
N PHE A 120 -5.18 -17.23 -24.95
CA PHE A 120 -5.26 -16.03 -24.12
C PHE A 120 -6.22 -14.99 -24.72
N THR A 121 -6.18 -14.79 -26.03
CA THR A 121 -7.09 -13.89 -26.75
C THR A 121 -8.44 -14.52 -27.04
N THR A 122 -8.64 -15.80 -26.69
CA THR A 122 -9.83 -16.60 -27.00
C THR A 122 -10.13 -16.73 -28.49
N ILE A 123 -9.12 -16.53 -29.34
CA ILE A 123 -9.17 -16.78 -30.78
C ILE A 123 -8.89 -18.27 -31.00
N GLY A 124 -9.94 -19.06 -31.28
CA GLY A 124 -9.77 -20.48 -31.58
C GLY A 124 -9.24 -20.70 -33.00
N PHE A 125 -8.04 -21.27 -33.15
CA PHE A 125 -7.56 -21.78 -34.44
C PHE A 125 -7.90 -23.27 -34.58
N ASN A 126 -8.70 -23.63 -35.57
CA ASN A 126 -9.10 -25.02 -35.83
C ASN A 126 -7.95 -25.95 -36.28
N THR A 127 -6.76 -25.38 -36.49
CA THR A 127 -5.55 -26.10 -36.94
C THR A 127 -4.65 -26.55 -35.79
N LEU A 128 -4.88 -26.05 -34.57
CA LEU A 128 -4.06 -26.32 -33.40
C LEU A 128 -4.94 -26.88 -32.30
N GLU A 129 -4.89 -28.20 -32.12
CA GLU A 129 -5.65 -28.85 -31.05
C GLU A 129 -4.73 -29.30 -29.91
N PRO A 130 -5.07 -28.96 -28.65
CA PRO A 130 -4.39 -29.50 -27.49
C PRO A 130 -4.69 -31.00 -27.36
N ILE A 131 -3.64 -31.82 -27.48
CA ILE A 131 -3.71 -33.26 -27.28
C ILE A 131 -3.64 -33.56 -25.79
N GLY A 132 -4.66 -34.25 -25.28
CA GLY A 132 -4.68 -34.72 -23.90
C GLY A 132 -5.41 -33.80 -22.92
N TRP A 133 -5.82 -34.39 -21.80
CA TRP A 133 -6.64 -33.73 -20.78
C TRP A 133 -5.93 -32.53 -20.13
N GLY A 134 -4.64 -32.68 -19.82
CA GLY A 134 -3.85 -31.62 -19.18
C GLY A 134 -3.77 -30.35 -20.03
N ALA A 135 -3.44 -30.49 -21.33
CA ALA A 135 -3.34 -29.35 -22.23
C ALA A 135 -4.68 -28.59 -22.35
N ARG A 136 -5.81 -29.32 -22.43
CA ARG A 136 -7.14 -28.72 -22.47
C ARG A 136 -7.48 -27.94 -21.20
N MET A 137 -7.11 -28.46 -20.02
CA MET A 137 -7.28 -27.76 -18.75
C MET A 137 -6.42 -26.49 -18.69
N LEU A 138 -5.19 -26.54 -19.18
CA LEU A 138 -4.34 -25.36 -19.29
C LEU A 138 -4.94 -24.31 -20.21
N THR A 139 -5.44 -24.69 -21.38
CA THR A 139 -6.12 -23.77 -22.31
C THR A 139 -7.34 -23.11 -21.65
N ALA A 140 -8.12 -23.87 -20.89
CA ALA A 140 -9.28 -23.35 -20.15
C ALA A 140 -8.86 -22.36 -19.05
N LEU A 141 -7.77 -22.63 -18.33
CA LEU A 141 -7.23 -21.71 -17.32
C LEU A 141 -6.68 -20.44 -17.96
N GLU A 142 -5.94 -20.56 -19.06
CA GLU A 142 -5.34 -19.44 -19.79
C GLU A 142 -6.39 -18.50 -20.36
N SER A 143 -7.44 -19.03 -21.01
CA SER A 143 -8.58 -18.24 -21.49
C SER A 143 -9.32 -17.53 -20.34
N GLY A 144 -9.49 -18.20 -19.20
CA GLY A 144 -10.06 -17.59 -17.99
C GLY A 144 -9.20 -16.44 -17.43
N LEU A 145 -7.87 -16.60 -17.44
CA LEU A 145 -6.93 -15.57 -17.02
C LEU A 145 -6.92 -14.37 -17.98
N GLY A 146 -6.96 -14.62 -19.29
CA GLY A 146 -7.07 -13.56 -20.31
C GLY A 146 -8.31 -12.70 -20.11
N HIS A 147 -9.47 -13.35 -19.93
CA HIS A 147 -10.72 -12.64 -19.66
C HIS A 147 -10.66 -11.83 -18.35
N ARG A 148 -10.09 -12.39 -17.27
CA ARG A 148 -9.96 -11.68 -15.99
C ARG A 148 -9.02 -10.48 -16.07
N SER A 149 -7.93 -10.60 -16.80
CA SER A 149 -6.95 -9.51 -16.99
C SER A 149 -7.53 -8.35 -17.81
N PHE A 150 -8.41 -8.64 -18.77
CA PHE A 150 -9.06 -7.63 -19.61
C PHE A 150 -10.42 -7.17 -19.12
N ARG A 151 -11.05 -7.86 -18.15
CA ARG A 151 -12.33 -7.42 -17.59
C ARG A 151 -12.12 -6.10 -16.89
N PRO A 152 -12.59 -4.98 -17.46
CA PRO A 152 -12.47 -3.71 -16.78
C PRO A 152 -13.34 -3.85 -15.53
N LEU A 153 -12.73 -3.74 -14.37
CA LEU A 153 -13.46 -3.60 -13.12
C LEU A 153 -14.12 -2.21 -13.12
N TYR A 154 -15.10 -2.00 -14.02
CA TYR A 154 -16.10 -0.94 -13.94
C TYR A 154 -17.04 -1.24 -12.77
N LEU A 155 -16.46 -1.51 -11.60
CA LEU A 155 -17.18 -1.51 -10.35
C LEU A 155 -16.97 -0.14 -9.72
N HIS A 156 -17.93 0.71 -10.02
CA HIS A 156 -18.60 1.48 -8.98
C HIS A 156 -17.80 2.61 -8.31
N HIS A 157 -17.06 3.39 -9.08
CA HIS A 157 -17.08 4.83 -8.81
C HIS A 157 -18.32 5.44 -9.46
N ARG A 158 -19.49 5.20 -8.84
CA ARG A 158 -20.37 6.33 -8.61
C ARG A 158 -19.50 7.32 -7.85
N GLN A 159 -19.02 8.34 -8.54
CA GLN A 159 -18.53 9.54 -7.89
C GLN A 159 -19.67 9.93 -6.94
N PRO A 160 -19.53 9.83 -5.60
CA PRO A 160 -20.41 10.63 -4.77
C PRO A 160 -20.15 12.04 -5.27
N HIS A 161 -21.19 12.70 -5.78
CA HIS A 161 -21.13 14.13 -6.02
C HIS A 161 -20.62 14.76 -4.73
N VAL A 162 -19.32 15.05 -4.67
CA VAL A 162 -18.80 15.90 -3.61
C VAL A 162 -19.40 17.24 -3.98
N PRO A 163 -20.37 17.78 -3.22
CA PRO A 163 -20.84 19.11 -3.50
C PRO A 163 -19.59 19.97 -3.47
N VAL A 164 -19.36 20.71 -4.57
CA VAL A 164 -18.36 21.76 -4.61
C VAL A 164 -18.77 22.72 -3.50
N VAL A 165 -18.23 22.53 -2.30
CA VAL A 165 -18.24 23.52 -1.23
C VAL A 165 -17.30 24.59 -1.75
N THR A 166 -17.88 25.42 -2.62
CA THR A 166 -17.37 26.72 -3.01
C THR A 166 -16.99 27.40 -1.70
N SER A 167 -15.69 27.56 -1.53
CA SER A 167 -15.02 28.13 -0.38
C SER A 167 -15.55 29.51 -0.05
N ARG A 168 -16.68 29.57 0.67
CA ARG A 168 -17.19 30.76 1.38
C ARG A 168 -16.54 30.89 2.75
N HIS A 169 -15.24 30.68 2.90
CA HIS A 169 -14.51 30.91 4.16
C HIS A 169 -13.33 31.89 4.00
N TRP A 170 -13.43 32.82 3.05
CA TRP A 170 -12.57 34.02 2.99
C TRP A 170 -13.04 35.17 3.91
N VAL A 171 -14.07 34.96 4.74
CA VAL A 171 -14.63 36.00 5.62
C VAL A 171 -14.52 35.59 7.09
N ALA A 172 -13.30 35.53 7.63
CA ALA A 172 -13.07 35.58 9.08
C ALA A 172 -11.62 35.92 9.50
N ARG A 173 -10.82 36.54 8.63
CA ARG A 173 -9.47 37.06 8.98
C ARG A 173 -9.40 38.59 8.93
N LYS A 174 -10.51 39.28 9.17
CA LYS A 174 -10.58 40.70 9.56
C LYS A 174 -11.27 40.76 10.92
N GLY A 175 -10.50 40.76 12.01
CA GLY A 175 -11.08 40.83 13.35
C GLY A 175 -10.12 40.64 14.53
N ARG A 176 -8.83 40.32 14.29
CA ARG A 176 -7.82 40.22 15.36
C ARG A 176 -6.79 41.36 15.36
N HIS A 177 -7.24 42.57 15.01
CA HIS A 177 -6.44 43.79 15.18
C HIS A 177 -7.15 44.89 16.00
N LEU A 178 -8.30 44.61 16.63
CA LEU A 178 -9.03 45.62 17.42
C LEU A 178 -9.29 45.20 18.89
N VAL A 179 -8.52 44.26 19.44
CA VAL A 179 -8.63 43.85 20.86
C VAL A 179 -7.27 43.95 21.58
N LEU A 180 -6.50 44.99 21.27
CA LEU A 180 -5.30 45.38 22.04
C LEU A 180 -5.24 46.88 22.34
N GLU A 181 -6.37 47.60 22.26
CA GLU A 181 -6.48 49.03 22.61
C GLU A 181 -7.24 49.27 23.94
N GLY A 182 -7.60 48.21 24.68
CA GLY A 182 -8.47 48.32 25.86
C GLY A 182 -7.79 48.16 27.23
N VAL A 183 -6.50 47.83 27.30
CA VAL A 183 -5.86 47.37 28.56
C VAL A 183 -4.76 48.30 29.10
N LEU A 184 -4.37 49.35 28.37
CA LEU A 184 -3.44 50.35 28.89
C LEU A 184 -4.14 51.70 29.04
N GLY A 185 -4.69 51.90 30.24
CA GLY A 185 -5.25 53.17 30.70
C GLY A 185 -4.20 54.27 30.71
N LEU A 186 -4.10 55.01 29.61
CA LEU A 186 -3.46 56.32 29.57
C LEU A 186 -4.53 57.37 29.29
N ARG A 187 -4.98 58.02 30.38
CA ARG A 187 -5.77 59.26 30.30
C ARG A 187 -4.87 60.37 29.76
N PRO A 188 -5.17 61.01 28.61
CA PRO A 188 -4.55 62.29 28.31
C PRO A 188 -5.18 63.36 29.21
N ALA A 189 -4.32 63.94 30.04
CA ALA A 189 -4.64 65.04 30.93
C ALA A 189 -5.09 66.27 30.12
N LEU A 190 -6.13 66.91 30.64
CA LEU A 190 -6.52 68.29 30.34
C LEU A 190 -5.28 69.21 30.38
N ARG A 191 -5.12 70.05 29.36
CA ARG A 191 -4.42 71.34 29.54
C ARG A 191 -5.37 72.50 29.17
N PRO A 192 -5.47 73.50 30.06
CA PRO A 192 -6.34 74.65 29.88
C PRO A 192 -5.68 75.77 29.07
N SER A 193 -6.54 76.75 28.75
CA SER A 193 -6.37 78.11 28.20
C SER A 193 -5.88 78.22 26.76
#